data_AF-A0AA42UHX9-F1
#
_entry.id   AF-A0AA42UHX9-F1
#
_cell.length_a   1.000
_cell.length_b   1.000
_cell.length_c   1.000
_cell.angle_alpha   90.00
_cell.angle_beta   90.00
_cell.angle_gamma   90.00
#
_symmetry.space_group_name_H-M   'P 1'
#
loop_
_entity.id
_entity.type
_entity.pdbx_description
1 polymer ?
#
loop_
_entity_poly.entity_id
_entity_poly.type
_entity_poly.pdbx_seq_one_letter_code
_entity_poly.pdbx_strand_id
1 'polypeptide(L)'
;MTTKADIRACPELSSEITSETGLALDVFLSRFDVDEDDSIDVFALLEEIEVCRQEGRDHAAKTLIASNGGDAYGLELAHLEYDGKLACIFSEPSWRGGFRLSLYDIHGPISHHIYTTPEEALDEALRYGYCKLATGQLDQMTDLPSWKSGLERVMSVAQWSSPFATDTTTS
;
A
#
# COMPACT_ATOMS: atom_id res chain seq x y z
N MET A 1 12.78 3.01 31.18
CA MET A 1 12.61 4.43 30.79
C MET A 1 13.74 4.71 29.84
N THR A 2 13.41 5.12 28.62
CA THR A 2 14.36 5.25 27.51
C THR A 2 14.64 6.73 27.29
N THR A 3 15.89 7.16 27.30
CA THR A 3 16.28 8.56 27.07
C THR A 3 16.68 8.78 25.60
N LYS A 4 16.84 10.04 25.18
CA LYS A 4 17.40 10.36 23.85
C LYS A 4 18.82 9.81 23.71
N ALA A 5 19.61 9.86 24.79
CA ALA A 5 20.95 9.28 24.83
C ALA A 5 20.92 7.75 24.64
N ASP A 6 20.00 7.03 25.30
CA ASP A 6 19.85 5.58 25.17
C ASP A 6 19.49 5.18 23.72
N ILE A 7 18.58 5.93 23.08
CA ILE A 7 18.18 5.66 21.68
C ILE A 7 19.38 5.81 20.75
N ARG A 8 20.14 6.90 20.88
CA ARG A 8 21.36 7.12 20.07
C ARG A 8 22.44 6.08 20.34
N ALA A 9 22.55 5.60 21.57
CA ALA A 9 23.50 4.57 21.96
C ALA A 9 23.11 3.17 21.45
N CYS A 10 21.88 2.98 20.93
CA CYS A 10 21.38 1.73 20.37
C CYS A 10 21.25 1.83 18.84
N PRO A 11 22.23 1.32 18.05
CA PRO A 11 22.22 1.42 16.60
C PRO A 11 21.02 0.73 15.94
N GLU A 12 20.57 -0.39 16.51
CA GLU A 12 19.42 -1.15 15.99
C GLU A 12 18.13 -0.30 16.07
N LEU A 13 17.84 0.24 17.25
CA LEU A 13 16.68 1.11 17.47
C LEU A 13 16.77 2.41 16.65
N SER A 14 17.97 3.01 16.59
CA SER A 14 18.21 4.20 15.77
C SER A 14 17.94 3.96 14.28
N SER A 15 18.40 2.81 13.76
CA SER A 15 18.18 2.41 12.37
C SER A 15 16.72 2.12 12.09
N GLU A 16 16.02 1.45 13.01
CA GLU A 16 14.59 1.16 12.91
C GLU A 16 13.78 2.46 12.86
N ILE A 17 13.98 3.38 13.79
CA ILE A 17 13.30 4.69 13.81
C ILE A 17 13.56 5.45 12.51
N THR A 18 14.80 5.51 12.04
CA THR A 18 15.15 6.22 10.80
C THR A 18 14.46 5.59 9.59
N SER A 19 14.43 4.26 9.51
CA SER A 19 13.77 3.53 8.42
C SER A 19 12.26 3.74 8.45
N GLU A 20 11.65 3.70 9.63
CA GLU A 20 10.20 3.76 9.81
C GLU A 20 9.64 5.18 9.62
N THR A 21 10.38 6.19 10.04
CA THR A 21 9.95 7.59 9.97
C THR A 21 10.41 8.28 8.69
N GLY A 22 11.43 7.75 8.01
CA GLY A 22 12.11 8.41 6.90
C GLY A 22 12.86 9.68 7.30
N LEU A 23 12.98 9.98 8.60
CA LEU A 23 13.66 11.16 9.13
C LEU A 23 15.05 10.80 9.65
N ALA A 24 15.97 11.74 9.58
CA ALA A 24 17.22 11.62 10.33
C ALA A 24 16.90 11.55 11.85
N LEU A 25 17.62 10.70 12.57
CA LEU A 25 17.35 10.43 13.99
C LEU A 25 17.28 11.71 14.85
N ASP A 26 18.20 12.65 14.66
CA ASP A 26 18.20 13.90 15.43
C ASP A 26 16.98 14.79 15.13
N VAL A 27 16.46 14.75 13.90
CA VAL A 27 15.22 15.45 13.54
C VAL A 27 14.04 14.81 14.26
N PHE A 28 13.96 13.48 14.25
CA PHE A 28 12.92 12.75 14.98
C PHE A 28 12.98 13.03 16.50
N LEU A 29 14.15 12.90 17.13
CA LEU A 29 14.30 13.10 18.58
C LEU A 29 14.03 14.56 19.00
N SER A 30 14.20 15.53 18.09
CA SER A 30 13.85 16.93 18.37
C SER A 30 12.34 17.18 18.52
N ARG A 31 11.49 16.22 18.14
CA ARG A 31 10.03 16.32 18.29
C ARG A 31 9.57 16.10 19.74
N PHE A 32 10.43 15.58 20.61
CA PHE A 32 10.15 15.43 22.04
C PHE A 32 10.67 16.64 22.83
N ASP A 33 9.76 17.33 23.53
CA ASP A 33 10.06 18.44 24.45
C ASP A 33 10.54 17.94 25.82
N VAL A 34 11.64 17.20 25.81
CA VAL A 34 12.34 16.69 26.99
C VAL A 34 13.86 16.84 26.80
N ASP A 35 14.60 17.00 27.90
CA ASP A 35 16.06 17.07 27.85
C ASP A 35 16.68 15.71 27.45
N GLU A 36 17.98 15.72 27.15
CA GLU A 36 18.70 14.54 26.64
C GLU A 36 18.68 13.34 27.59
N ASP A 37 18.78 13.60 28.90
CA ASP A 37 18.84 12.59 29.96
C ASP A 37 17.46 12.27 30.55
N ASP A 38 16.42 12.98 30.10
CA ASP A 38 15.05 12.76 30.57
C ASP A 38 14.41 11.57 29.84
N SER A 39 13.57 10.85 30.58
CA SER A 39 12.89 9.68 30.06
C SER A 39 11.80 10.04 29.06
N ILE A 40 11.88 9.45 27.87
CA ILE A 40 10.77 9.39 26.91
C ILE A 40 9.86 8.22 27.29
N ASP A 41 8.56 8.50 27.40
CA ASP A 41 7.55 7.46 27.55
C ASP A 41 7.45 6.61 26.27
N VAL A 42 7.38 5.28 26.43
CA VAL A 42 7.38 4.37 25.28
C VAL A 42 6.15 4.53 24.40
N PHE A 43 4.99 4.89 24.95
CA PHE A 43 3.79 5.14 24.15
C PHE A 43 3.93 6.44 23.38
N ALA A 44 4.48 7.49 23.99
CA ALA A 44 4.79 8.73 23.28
C ALA A 44 5.77 8.50 22.13
N LEU A 45 6.79 7.64 22.32
CA LEU A 45 7.72 7.26 21.26
C LEU A 45 7.00 6.57 20.08
N LEU A 46 6.16 5.57 20.37
CA LEU A 46 5.43 4.83 19.34
C LEU A 46 4.39 5.69 18.62
N GLU A 47 3.72 6.58 19.36
CA GLU A 47 2.77 7.55 18.79
C GLU A 47 3.47 8.50 17.82
N GLU A 48 4.63 9.04 18.19
CA GLU A 48 5.39 9.95 17.32
C GLU A 48 5.92 9.24 16.06
N ILE A 49 6.30 7.95 16.16
CA ILE A 49 6.65 7.14 15.00
C ILE A 49 5.46 7.03 14.04
N GLU A 50 4.26 6.76 14.55
CA GLU A 50 3.06 6.66 13.70
C GLU A 50 2.66 8.01 13.10
N VAL A 51 2.82 9.12 13.83
CA VAL A 51 2.65 10.48 13.30
C VAL A 51 3.59 10.71 12.12
N CYS A 52 4.89 10.39 12.27
CA CYS A 52 5.86 10.55 11.18
C CYS A 52 5.51 9.67 9.97
N ARG A 53 5.09 8.41 10.19
CA ARG A 53 4.63 7.52 9.12
C ARG A 53 3.43 8.10 8.38
N GLN A 54 2.44 8.64 9.09
CA GLN A 54 1.28 9.29 8.48
C GLN A 54 1.68 10.54 7.68
N GLU A 55 2.56 11.39 8.20
CA GLU A 55 3.07 12.56 7.48
C GLU A 55 3.79 12.16 6.17
N GLY A 56 4.58 11.08 6.22
CA GLY A 56 5.22 10.51 5.05
C GLY A 56 4.21 10.01 4.01
N ARG A 57 3.17 9.28 4.44
CA ARG A 57 2.07 8.84 3.56
C ARG A 57 1.31 10.01 2.96
N ASP A 58 0.98 11.03 3.75
CA ASP A 58 0.29 12.24 3.27
C ASP A 58 1.10 12.97 2.19
N HIS A 59 2.43 13.05 2.38
CA HIS A 59 3.32 13.65 1.40
C HIS A 59 3.39 12.83 0.10
N ALA A 60 3.51 11.51 0.22
CA ALA A 60 3.51 10.59 -0.92
C ALA A 60 2.18 10.67 -1.69
N ALA A 61 1.04 10.62 -0.99
CA ALA A 61 -0.29 10.72 -1.57
C ALA A 61 -0.46 12.02 -2.37
N LYS A 62 -0.09 13.18 -1.78
CA LYS A 62 -0.13 14.47 -2.47
C LYS A 62 0.70 14.47 -3.75
N THR A 63 1.89 13.87 -3.70
CA THR A 63 2.80 13.79 -4.85
C THR A 63 2.23 12.91 -5.97
N LEU A 64 1.67 11.75 -5.61
CA LEU A 64 1.06 10.80 -6.56
C LEU A 64 -0.19 11.41 -7.21
N ILE A 65 -1.08 12.02 -6.42
CA ILE A 65 -2.28 12.70 -6.90
C ILE A 65 -1.92 13.83 -7.86
N ALA A 66 -0.97 14.70 -7.49
CA ALA A 66 -0.53 15.79 -8.35
C ALA A 66 0.05 15.28 -9.69
N SER A 67 0.81 14.17 -9.63
CA SER A 67 1.40 13.54 -10.80
C SER A 67 0.36 12.84 -11.70
N ASN A 68 -0.80 12.48 -11.15
CA ASN A 68 -1.93 11.89 -11.85
C ASN A 68 -3.01 12.91 -12.24
N GLY A 69 -2.62 14.17 -12.47
CA GLY A 69 -3.54 15.21 -12.92
C GLY A 69 -4.47 15.76 -11.84
N GLY A 70 -4.18 15.51 -10.56
CA GLY A 70 -4.92 16.01 -9.42
C GLY A 70 -6.00 15.09 -8.87
N ASP A 71 -6.02 13.82 -9.30
CA ASP A 71 -7.01 12.82 -8.86
C ASP A 71 -6.30 11.53 -8.40
N ALA A 72 -6.80 10.89 -7.34
CA ALA A 72 -6.35 9.58 -6.90
C ALA A 72 -6.98 8.43 -7.73
N TYR A 73 -8.08 8.71 -8.42
CA TYR A 73 -8.71 7.77 -9.33
C TYR A 73 -7.83 7.46 -10.55
N GLY A 74 -7.76 6.19 -10.93
CA GLY A 74 -6.99 5.73 -12.08
C GLY A 74 -5.49 5.58 -11.80
N LEU A 75 -5.04 5.76 -10.56
CA LEU A 75 -3.67 5.49 -10.17
C LEU A 75 -3.32 4.01 -10.38
N GLU A 76 -2.18 3.77 -11.02
CA GLU A 76 -1.48 2.48 -11.08
C GLU A 76 -0.16 2.64 -10.31
N LEU A 77 0.03 1.80 -9.30
CA LEU A 77 1.11 1.92 -8.33
C LEU A 77 1.91 0.61 -8.24
N ALA A 78 3.22 0.70 -8.42
CA ALA A 78 4.14 -0.42 -8.17
C ALA A 78 4.52 -0.49 -6.69
N HIS A 79 4.71 -1.71 -6.19
CA HIS A 79 5.23 -1.95 -4.86
C HIS A 79 6.71 -1.57 -4.77
N LEU A 80 7.15 -0.97 -3.67
CA LEU A 80 8.53 -0.50 -3.51
C LEU A 80 9.55 -1.65 -3.47
N GLU A 81 9.22 -2.73 -2.75
CA GLU A 81 10.13 -3.85 -2.50
C GLU A 81 9.94 -5.08 -3.41
N TYR A 82 8.79 -5.21 -4.08
CA TYR A 82 8.40 -6.44 -4.78
C TYR A 82 8.08 -6.15 -6.24
N ASP A 83 9.04 -6.48 -7.10
CA ASP A 83 8.87 -6.36 -8.55
C ASP A 83 7.68 -7.19 -9.05
N GLY A 84 6.96 -6.62 -10.02
CA GLY A 84 5.81 -7.27 -10.64
C GLY A 84 4.56 -7.32 -9.77
N LYS A 85 4.50 -6.58 -8.66
CA LYS A 85 3.27 -6.31 -7.91
C LYS A 85 2.72 -4.93 -8.25
N LEU A 86 1.42 -4.87 -8.50
CA LEU A 86 0.72 -3.65 -8.87
C LEU A 86 -0.54 -3.45 -8.02
N ALA A 87 -0.84 -2.20 -7.70
CA ALA A 87 -2.10 -1.78 -7.10
C ALA A 87 -2.75 -0.73 -7.99
N CYS A 88 -4.04 -0.88 -8.30
CA CYS A 88 -4.78 0.05 -9.13
C CYS A 88 -6.05 0.54 -8.44
N ILE A 89 -6.35 1.83 -8.58
CA ILE A 89 -7.54 2.46 -8.01
C ILE A 89 -8.59 2.69 -9.10
N PHE A 90 -9.69 1.94 -9.02
CA PHE A 90 -10.77 1.99 -10.00
C PHE A 90 -12.10 2.37 -9.32
N SER A 91 -13.11 2.65 -10.13
CA SER A 91 -14.49 2.72 -9.65
C SER A 91 -14.95 1.31 -9.29
N GLU A 92 -15.71 1.18 -8.20
CA GLU A 92 -16.31 -0.10 -7.83
C GLU A 92 -17.53 -0.39 -8.73
N PRO A 93 -17.54 -1.50 -9.50
CA PRO A 93 -18.63 -1.81 -10.42
C PRO A 93 -19.99 -2.06 -9.74
N SER A 94 -20.01 -2.32 -8.43
CA SER A 94 -21.27 -2.57 -7.71
C SER A 94 -22.19 -1.35 -7.66
N TRP A 95 -23.50 -1.60 -7.60
CA TRP A 95 -24.57 -0.57 -7.61
C TRP A 95 -24.53 0.42 -6.44
N ARG A 96 -23.68 0.20 -5.43
CA ARG A 96 -23.58 1.04 -4.22
C ARG A 96 -22.59 2.20 -4.36
N GLY A 97 -21.87 2.29 -5.48
CA GLY A 97 -20.81 3.27 -5.67
C GLY A 97 -19.57 2.95 -4.85
N GLY A 98 -18.62 3.88 -4.84
CA GLY A 98 -17.33 3.76 -4.16
C GLY A 98 -16.17 3.44 -5.11
N PHE A 99 -15.03 3.17 -4.51
CA PHE A 99 -13.76 2.95 -5.19
C PHE A 99 -13.16 1.63 -4.76
N ARG A 100 -12.40 1.04 -5.67
CA ARG A 100 -11.80 -0.27 -5.53
C ARG A 100 -10.29 -0.12 -5.61
N LEU A 101 -9.60 -0.60 -4.59
CA LEU A 101 -8.17 -0.90 -4.66
C LEU A 101 -8.03 -2.34 -5.15
N SER A 102 -7.60 -2.54 -6.40
CA SER A 102 -7.32 -3.88 -6.95
C SER A 102 -5.84 -4.17 -6.89
N LEU A 103 -5.47 -5.35 -6.40
CA LEU A 103 -4.09 -5.80 -6.27
C LEU A 103 -3.80 -6.92 -7.27
N TYR A 104 -2.63 -6.85 -7.90
CA TYR A 104 -2.21 -7.74 -8.96
C TYR A 104 -0.75 -8.18 -8.79
N ASP A 105 -0.42 -9.34 -9.35
CA ASP A 105 0.96 -9.76 -9.65
C ASP A 105 1.10 -10.31 -11.07
N ILE A 106 2.30 -10.73 -11.47
CA ILE A 106 2.59 -11.29 -12.80
C ILE A 106 1.75 -12.52 -13.20
N HIS A 107 1.01 -13.12 -12.27
CA HIS A 107 0.11 -14.25 -12.51
C HIS A 107 -1.37 -13.84 -12.56
N GLY A 108 -1.72 -12.61 -12.18
CA GLY A 108 -3.06 -12.09 -12.35
C GLY A 108 -3.59 -11.30 -11.15
N PRO A 109 -4.92 -11.17 -11.04
CA PRO A 109 -5.57 -10.53 -9.90
C PRO A 109 -5.34 -11.34 -8.61
N ILE A 110 -4.93 -10.66 -7.53
CA ILE A 110 -4.74 -11.25 -6.21
C ILE A 110 -5.96 -11.02 -5.32
N SER A 111 -6.34 -9.76 -5.15
CA SER A 111 -7.39 -9.34 -4.22
C SER A 111 -7.94 -7.96 -4.61
N HIS A 112 -9.00 -7.54 -3.94
CA HIS A 112 -9.44 -6.15 -3.96
C HIS A 112 -10.07 -5.75 -2.63
N HIS A 113 -10.07 -4.45 -2.37
CA HIS A 113 -10.73 -3.81 -1.23
C HIS A 113 -11.59 -2.66 -1.72
N ILE A 114 -12.71 -2.39 -1.04
CA ILE A 114 -13.69 -1.35 -1.41
C ILE A 114 -13.65 -0.22 -0.38
N TYR A 115 -13.61 1.01 -0.86
CA TYR A 115 -13.53 2.25 -0.09
C TYR A 115 -14.58 3.26 -0.53
N THR A 116 -14.80 4.27 0.29
CA THR A 116 -15.78 5.32 0.01
C THR A 116 -15.19 6.37 -0.93
N THR A 117 -13.89 6.67 -0.81
CA THR A 117 -13.17 7.64 -1.64
C THR A 117 -11.91 7.04 -2.27
N PRO A 118 -11.38 7.60 -3.38
CA PRO A 118 -10.13 7.11 -3.96
C PRO A 118 -8.92 7.45 -3.08
N GLU A 119 -8.98 8.50 -2.26
CA GLU A 119 -7.92 8.84 -1.30
C GLU A 119 -7.82 7.83 -0.16
N GLU A 120 -8.95 7.29 0.33
CA GLU A 120 -8.95 6.18 1.29
C GLU A 120 -8.27 4.92 0.69
N ALA A 121 -8.58 4.62 -0.57
CA ALA A 121 -7.94 3.53 -1.30
C ALA A 121 -6.43 3.76 -1.48
N LEU A 122 -6.02 5.01 -1.73
CA LEU A 122 -4.61 5.39 -1.86
C LEU A 122 -3.85 5.28 -0.54
N ASP A 123 -4.43 5.73 0.57
CA ASP A 123 -3.80 5.62 1.89
C ASP A 123 -3.54 4.14 2.23
N GLU A 124 -4.49 3.25 1.97
CA GLU A 124 -4.26 1.81 2.18
C GLU A 124 -3.19 1.25 1.21
N ALA A 125 -3.19 1.66 -0.06
CA ALA A 125 -2.16 1.24 -1.01
C ALA A 125 -0.75 1.63 -0.53
N LEU A 126 -0.61 2.84 0.03
CA LEU A 126 0.65 3.31 0.62
C LEU A 126 1.05 2.51 1.86
N ARG A 127 0.11 2.13 2.72
CA ARG A 127 0.37 1.22 3.87
C ARG A 127 0.87 -0.15 3.43
N TYR A 128 0.41 -0.63 2.28
CA TYR A 128 0.90 -1.87 1.67
C TYR A 128 2.18 -1.69 0.85
N GLY A 129 2.81 -0.51 0.85
CA GLY A 129 4.09 -0.27 0.16
C GLY A 129 3.97 0.03 -1.34
N TYR A 130 2.76 0.29 -1.86
CA TYR A 130 2.55 0.71 -3.25
C TYR A 130 2.67 2.23 -3.37
N CYS A 131 3.89 2.72 -3.58
CA CYS A 131 4.20 4.16 -3.48
C CYS A 131 4.80 4.78 -4.75
N LYS A 132 4.87 4.04 -5.87
CA LYS A 132 5.51 4.51 -7.11
C LYS A 132 4.54 4.43 -8.28
N LEU A 133 4.40 5.52 -9.03
CA LEU A 133 3.61 5.52 -10.27
C LEU A 133 4.12 4.49 -11.28
N ALA A 134 3.18 3.76 -11.85
CA ALA A 134 3.37 2.65 -12.76
C ALA A 134 2.35 2.68 -13.90
N THR A 135 2.02 3.87 -14.40
CA THR A 135 1.00 4.09 -15.44
C THR A 135 1.19 3.17 -16.65
N GLY A 136 0.13 2.45 -17.02
CA GLY A 136 0.11 1.50 -18.15
C GLY A 136 0.83 0.18 -17.88
N GLN A 137 1.31 -0.08 -16.66
CA GLN A 137 1.92 -1.38 -16.35
C GLN A 137 0.88 -2.49 -16.26
N LEU A 138 -0.35 -2.20 -15.84
CA LEU A 138 -1.40 -3.22 -15.83
C LEU A 138 -1.62 -3.81 -17.22
N ASP A 139 -1.73 -2.94 -18.23
CA ASP A 139 -1.90 -3.35 -19.63
C ASP A 139 -0.74 -4.26 -20.07
N GLN A 140 0.51 -3.86 -19.79
CA GLN A 140 1.70 -4.65 -20.10
C GLN A 140 1.70 -6.01 -19.39
N MET A 141 1.24 -6.06 -18.13
CA MET A 141 1.16 -7.31 -17.37
C MET A 141 0.13 -8.27 -17.96
N THR A 142 -1.00 -7.77 -18.47
CA THR A 142 -2.04 -8.64 -19.06
C THR A 142 -1.59 -9.37 -20.33
N ASP A 143 -0.55 -8.87 -21.00
CA ASP A 143 0.03 -9.52 -22.17
C ASP A 143 0.95 -10.71 -21.82
N LEU A 144 1.42 -10.80 -20.57
CA LEU A 144 2.34 -11.84 -20.12
C LEU A 144 1.70 -13.24 -20.24
N PRO A 145 2.44 -14.24 -20.75
CA PRO A 145 1.95 -15.63 -20.77
C PRO A 145 1.59 -16.16 -19.38
N SER A 146 2.33 -15.75 -18.34
CA SER A 146 2.06 -16.11 -16.94
C SER A 146 0.72 -15.57 -16.44
N TRP A 147 0.37 -14.36 -16.85
CA TRP A 147 -0.90 -13.72 -16.48
C TRP A 147 -2.08 -14.45 -17.13
N LYS A 148 -1.98 -14.74 -18.43
CA LYS A 148 -3.00 -15.51 -19.16
C LYS A 148 -3.22 -16.88 -18.50
N SER A 149 -2.13 -17.57 -18.16
CA SER A 149 -2.18 -18.87 -17.49
C SER A 149 -2.81 -18.80 -16.08
N GLY A 150 -2.50 -17.76 -15.30
CA GLY A 150 -3.07 -17.60 -13.97
C GLY A 150 -4.55 -17.22 -14.01
N LEU A 151 -4.97 -16.39 -14.97
CA LEU A 151 -6.38 -16.07 -15.19
C LEU A 151 -7.20 -17.32 -15.55
N GLU A 152 -6.70 -18.17 -16.45
CA GLU A 152 -7.35 -19.45 -16.80
C GLU A 152 -7.55 -20.33 -15.55
N ARG A 153 -6.55 -20.37 -14.65
CA ARG A 153 -6.64 -21.10 -13.39
C ARG A 153 -7.73 -20.54 -12.49
N VAL A 154 -7.80 -19.23 -12.30
CA VAL A 154 -8.86 -18.58 -11.50
C VAL A 154 -10.24 -18.86 -12.09
N MET A 155 -10.38 -18.75 -13.40
CA MET A 155 -11.65 -19.03 -14.10
C MET A 155 -12.09 -20.49 -13.94
N SER A 156 -11.15 -21.45 -13.99
CA SER A 156 -11.47 -22.87 -13.77
C SER A 156 -12.03 -23.13 -12.37
N VAL A 157 -11.50 -22.45 -11.35
CA VAL A 157 -11.97 -22.57 -9.96
C VAL A 157 -13.33 -21.90 -9.78
N ALA A 158 -13.53 -20.73 -10.39
CA ALA A 158 -14.81 -20.03 -10.36
C ALA A 158 -15.94 -20.84 -11.03
N GLN A 159 -15.65 -21.55 -12.12
CA GLN A 159 -16.60 -22.46 -12.77
C GLN A 159 -17.00 -23.64 -11.87
N TRP A 160 -16.06 -24.19 -11.09
CA TRP A 160 -16.36 -25.24 -10.11
C TRP A 160 -17.16 -24.73 -8.89
N SER A 161 -17.06 -23.44 -8.59
CA SER A 161 -17.71 -22.80 -7.44
C SER A 161 -19.15 -22.37 -7.75
N SER A 162 -19.61 -22.50 -8.99
CA SER A 162 -20.98 -22.18 -9.39
C SER A 162 -21.86 -23.43 -9.25
N PRO A 163 -22.83 -23.47 -8.30
CA PRO A 163 -23.83 -24.54 -8.25
C PRO A 163 -24.80 -24.55 -9.44
N PHE A 164 -24.61 -23.62 -10.39
CA PHE A 164 -25.42 -23.47 -11.60
C PHE A 164 -24.67 -23.79 -12.89
N ALA A 165 -23.45 -24.33 -12.83
CA ALA A 165 -22.80 -24.93 -13.99
C ALA A 165 -23.41 -26.33 -14.27
N THR A 166 -24.72 -26.37 -14.52
CA THR A 166 -25.36 -27.58 -15.06
C THR A 166 -24.93 -27.74 -16.50
N ASP A 167 -24.24 -28.85 -16.75
CA ASP A 167 -24.05 -29.54 -18.02
C ASP A 167 -25.09 -29.15 -19.09
N THR A 168 -24.69 -28.33 -20.05
CA THR A 168 -25.28 -28.38 -21.39
C THR A 168 -24.65 -29.55 -22.15
N THR A 169 -25.00 -30.76 -21.74
CA THR A 169 -25.00 -31.92 -22.63
C THR A 169 -26.42 -32.03 -23.18
N THR A 170 -26.61 -31.61 -24.43
CA THR A 170 -27.73 -32.08 -25.24
C THR A 170 -27.20 -32.55 -26.58
N SER A 171 -27.73 -33.71 -26.94
CA SER A 171 -27.35 -34.66 -28.00
C SER A 171 -27.31 -34.11 -29.41
#